data_AF-A0A4Q4KN95-F1
#
_entry.id   AF-A0A4Q4KN95-F1
#
_cell.length_a   1.000
_cell.length_b   1.000
_cell.length_c   1.000
_cell.angle_alpha   90.00
_cell.angle_beta   90.00
_cell.angle_gamma   90.00
#
_symmetry.space_group_name_H-M   'P 1'
#
loop_
_entity.id
_entity.type
_entity.pdbx_description
1 polymer ?
#
loop_
_entity_poly.entity_id
_entity_poly.type
_entity_poly.pdbx_seq_one_letter_code
_entity_poly.pdbx_strand_id
1 'polypeptide(L)'
;MNNQQENLIDSELSNADGKRPRSLNVLLILSSIYIVMSFSATLQSLSDGPRTEVQMETDTAEFYSSIVELKDQGIGEGLTDMAGVMIESSFYINNEAFYLTNNLRLLELIIGAISIVLMFQLKKTGFHVYLFYSLFPIITTYITLPQKFILTASIVLMLIFAALFAFLYGSKLKYMK
;
A
#
# COMPACT_ATOMS: atom_id res chain seq x y z
N MET A 1 5.17 -37.65 33.64
CA MET A 1 6.12 -36.56 33.30
C MET A 1 6.64 -36.61 31.86
N ASN A 2 6.19 -37.54 31.00
CA ASN A 2 6.70 -37.66 29.60
C ASN A 2 6.00 -36.75 28.57
N ASN A 3 4.69 -36.51 28.68
CA ASN A 3 3.94 -35.85 27.59
C ASN A 3 4.26 -34.36 27.37
N GLN A 4 4.87 -33.68 28.36
CA GLN A 4 5.30 -32.28 28.22
C GLN A 4 6.68 -32.18 27.57
N GLN A 5 7.61 -33.09 27.86
CA GLN A 5 8.91 -33.11 27.20
C GLN A 5 8.81 -33.58 25.75
N GLU A 6 7.93 -34.53 25.46
CA GLU A 6 7.66 -35.01 24.09
C GLU A 6 7.05 -33.91 23.21
N ASN A 7 6.08 -33.14 23.74
CA ASN A 7 5.53 -31.96 23.04
C ASN A 7 6.54 -30.82 22.85
N LEU A 8 7.47 -30.63 23.80
CA LEU A 8 8.52 -29.62 23.66
C LEU A 8 9.52 -30.02 22.56
N ILE A 9 9.92 -31.29 22.53
CA ILE A 9 10.83 -31.86 21.53
C ILE A 9 10.21 -31.83 20.12
N ASP A 10 8.92 -32.18 19.99
CA ASP A 10 8.20 -32.09 18.70
C ASP A 10 8.02 -30.64 18.23
N SER A 11 7.85 -29.68 19.17
CA SER A 11 7.80 -28.26 18.83
C SER A 11 9.16 -27.71 18.38
N GLU A 12 10.27 -28.21 18.93
CA GLU A 12 11.62 -27.82 18.53
C GLU A 12 12.07 -28.50 17.22
N LEU A 13 11.70 -29.77 17.00
CA LEU A 13 11.97 -30.50 15.75
C LEU A 13 11.10 -30.00 14.57
N SER A 14 9.86 -29.56 14.81
CA SER A 14 9.04 -28.92 13.77
C SER A 14 9.61 -27.58 13.29
N ASN A 15 10.52 -26.96 14.03
CA ASN A 15 11.21 -25.73 13.61
C ASN A 15 12.54 -26.02 12.86
N ALA A 16 12.97 -27.28 12.80
CA ALA A 16 14.18 -27.71 12.09
C ALA A 16 13.92 -28.13 10.63
N ASP A 17 12.67 -28.45 10.28
CA ASP A 17 12.27 -28.59 8.88
C ASP A 17 11.98 -27.21 8.29
N GLY A 18 12.51 -26.93 7.10
CA GLY A 18 12.39 -25.66 6.35
C GLY A 18 10.97 -25.26 5.93
N LYS A 19 9.97 -25.56 6.74
CA LYS A 19 8.56 -25.28 6.53
C LYS A 19 8.30 -23.82 6.89
N ARG A 20 7.79 -23.07 5.91
CA ARG A 20 7.47 -21.65 6.07
C ARG A 20 6.45 -21.44 7.20
N PRO A 21 6.67 -20.45 8.09
CA PRO A 21 5.70 -20.16 9.15
C PRO A 21 4.36 -19.67 8.58
N ARG A 22 3.26 -20.15 9.16
CA ARG A 22 1.88 -19.82 8.72
C ARG A 22 1.63 -18.31 8.67
N SER A 23 2.18 -17.55 9.61
CA SER A 23 2.07 -16.07 9.66
C SER A 23 2.75 -15.39 8.47
N LEU A 24 3.90 -15.89 8.00
CA LEU A 24 4.54 -15.36 6.79
C LEU A 24 3.70 -15.65 5.55
N ASN A 25 3.07 -16.82 5.48
CA ASN A 25 2.13 -17.13 4.38
C ASN A 25 0.93 -16.17 4.36
N VAL A 26 0.31 -15.90 5.51
CA VAL A 26 -0.82 -14.96 5.59
C VAL A 26 -0.41 -13.57 5.09
N LEU A 27 0.74 -13.06 5.55
CA LEU A 27 1.25 -11.75 5.11
C LEU A 27 1.53 -11.73 3.61
N LEU A 28 2.16 -12.76 3.07
CA LEU A 28 2.47 -12.83 1.64
C LEU A 28 1.20 -12.91 0.78
N ILE A 29 0.20 -13.69 1.19
CA ILE A 29 -1.09 -13.75 0.49
C ILE A 29 -1.80 -12.40 0.54
N LEU A 30 -1.83 -11.74 1.70
CA LEU A 30 -2.46 -10.43 1.85
C LEU A 30 -1.81 -9.38 0.93
N SER A 31 -0.47 -9.34 0.93
CA SER A 31 0.29 -8.44 0.05
C SER A 31 0.11 -8.79 -1.43
N SER A 32 0.03 -10.07 -1.79
CA SER A 32 -0.26 -10.50 -3.16
C SER A 32 -1.62 -10.03 -3.64
N ILE A 33 -2.65 -10.15 -2.81
CA ILE A 33 -4.01 -9.68 -3.15
C ILE A 33 -3.97 -8.17 -3.42
N TYR A 34 -3.33 -7.41 -2.52
CA TYR A 34 -3.20 -5.96 -2.68
C TYR A 34 -2.46 -5.58 -3.97
N ILE A 35 -1.34 -6.25 -4.27
CA ILE A 35 -0.57 -6.00 -5.51
C ILE A 35 -1.41 -6.32 -6.74
N VAL A 36 -2.10 -7.46 -6.78
CA VAL A 36 -2.95 -7.84 -7.93
C VAL A 36 -4.07 -6.83 -8.13
N MET A 37 -4.80 -6.48 -7.08
CA MET A 37 -5.89 -5.49 -7.15
C MET A 37 -5.37 -4.12 -7.63
N SER A 38 -4.26 -3.65 -7.06
CA SER A 38 -3.65 -2.37 -7.44
C SER A 38 -3.15 -2.40 -8.88
N PHE A 39 -2.54 -3.50 -9.32
CA PHE A 39 -2.03 -3.67 -10.68
C PHE A 39 -3.16 -3.67 -11.70
N SER A 40 -4.25 -4.41 -11.43
CA SER A 40 -5.45 -4.38 -12.26
C SER A 40 -6.07 -2.98 -12.33
N ALA A 41 -6.18 -2.28 -11.20
CA ALA A 41 -6.72 -0.92 -11.16
C ALA A 41 -5.84 0.08 -11.95
N THR A 42 -4.52 -0.01 -11.82
CA THR A 42 -3.57 0.85 -12.56
C THR A 42 -3.60 0.56 -14.06
N LEU A 43 -3.65 -0.71 -14.47
CA LEU A 43 -3.80 -1.06 -15.88
C LEU A 43 -5.12 -0.57 -16.47
N GLN A 44 -6.22 -0.72 -15.71
CA GLN A 44 -7.52 -0.20 -16.12
C GLN A 44 -7.47 1.32 -16.29
N SER A 45 -6.91 2.04 -15.30
CA SER A 45 -6.75 3.50 -15.40
C SER A 45 -5.92 3.90 -16.61
N LEU A 46 -4.77 3.26 -16.86
CA LEU A 46 -3.96 3.53 -18.05
C LEU A 46 -4.68 3.22 -19.37
N SER A 47 -5.53 2.20 -19.38
CA SER A 47 -6.35 1.83 -20.55
C SER A 47 -7.47 2.83 -20.80
N ASP A 48 -8.11 3.35 -19.75
CA ASP A 48 -9.19 4.32 -19.83
C ASP A 48 -8.67 5.74 -20.13
N GLY A 49 -7.45 6.03 -19.67
CA GLY A 49 -6.82 7.34 -19.78
C GLY A 49 -7.34 8.35 -18.74
N PRO A 50 -6.92 9.63 -18.86
CA PRO A 50 -7.44 10.71 -18.03
C PRO A 50 -8.94 10.88 -18.21
N ARG A 51 -9.64 11.22 -17.13
CA ARG A 51 -11.06 11.58 -17.17
C ARG A 51 -11.28 12.86 -17.94
N THR A 52 -12.42 12.94 -18.62
CA THR A 52 -12.88 14.19 -19.28
C THR A 52 -13.35 15.20 -18.24
N GLU A 53 -13.39 16.48 -18.63
CA GLU A 53 -13.88 17.56 -17.76
C GLU A 53 -15.29 17.28 -17.23
N VAL A 54 -16.20 16.83 -18.09
CA VAL A 54 -17.59 16.48 -17.71
C VAL A 54 -17.63 15.33 -16.69
N GLN A 55 -16.78 14.31 -16.85
CA GLN A 55 -16.69 13.21 -15.88
C GLN A 55 -16.14 13.72 -14.55
N MET A 56 -15.11 14.56 -14.57
CA MET A 56 -14.54 15.16 -13.37
C MET A 56 -15.54 16.06 -12.64
N GLU A 57 -16.32 16.88 -13.34
CA GLU A 57 -17.37 17.70 -12.75
C GLU A 57 -18.44 16.84 -12.06
N THR A 58 -18.83 15.74 -12.70
CA THR A 58 -19.81 14.80 -12.14
C THR A 58 -19.29 14.13 -10.88
N ASP A 59 -18.08 13.54 -10.93
CA ASP A 59 -17.42 12.92 -9.78
C ASP A 59 -17.27 13.90 -8.61
N THR A 60 -16.93 15.15 -8.93
CA THR A 60 -16.68 16.21 -7.95
C THR A 60 -17.98 16.68 -7.32
N ALA A 61 -19.07 16.80 -8.07
CA ALA A 61 -20.37 17.17 -7.54
C ALA A 61 -20.90 16.13 -6.54
N GLU A 62 -20.72 14.84 -6.84
CA GLU A 62 -21.06 13.74 -5.92
C GLU A 62 -20.19 13.75 -4.65
N PHE A 63 -18.91 14.09 -4.80
CA PHE A 63 -18.03 14.20 -3.64
C PHE A 63 -18.37 15.41 -2.76
N TYR A 64 -18.69 16.56 -3.36
CA TYR A 64 -19.12 17.75 -2.62
C TYR A 64 -20.44 17.55 -1.89
N SER A 65 -21.41 16.86 -2.49
CA SER A 65 -22.68 16.57 -1.80
C SER A 65 -22.43 15.73 -0.54
N SER A 66 -21.51 14.76 -0.62
CA SER A 66 -21.08 13.95 0.52
C SER A 66 -20.39 14.80 1.60
N ILE A 67 -19.53 15.75 1.21
CA ILE A 67 -18.86 16.65 2.17
C ILE A 67 -19.86 17.56 2.90
N VAL A 68 -20.85 18.10 2.19
CA VAL A 68 -21.90 18.95 2.79
C VAL A 68 -22.69 18.16 3.82
N GLU A 69 -23.08 16.93 3.50
CA GLU A 69 -23.79 16.05 4.44
C GLU A 69 -22.96 15.77 5.70
N LEU A 70 -21.65 15.52 5.55
CA LEU A 70 -20.75 15.31 6.69
C LEU A 70 -20.64 16.59 7.55
N LYS A 71 -20.55 17.76 6.91
CA LYS A 71 -20.51 19.05 7.61
C LYS A 71 -21.80 19.29 8.41
N ASP A 72 -22.96 18.98 7.83
CA ASP A 72 -24.26 19.11 8.48
C ASP A 72 -24.43 18.14 9.66
N GLN A 73 -23.73 16.99 9.62
CA GLN A 73 -23.62 16.05 10.75
C GLN A 73 -22.64 16.51 11.84
N GLY A 74 -22.09 17.72 11.74
CA GLY A 74 -21.18 18.30 12.73
C GLY A 74 -19.75 17.75 12.66
N ILE A 75 -19.39 17.08 11.56
CA ILE A 75 -18.02 16.65 11.31
C ILE A 75 -17.18 17.90 11.01
N GLY A 76 -16.15 18.14 11.82
CA GLY A 76 -15.45 19.43 11.91
C GLY A 76 -14.72 19.89 10.64
N GLU A 77 -14.46 21.20 10.57
CA GLU A 77 -13.85 21.92 9.44
C GLU A 77 -12.58 21.25 8.88
N GLY A 78 -11.76 20.63 9.74
CA GLY A 78 -10.52 19.97 9.31
C GLY A 78 -10.73 18.80 8.34
N LEU A 79 -11.85 18.06 8.43
CA LEU A 79 -12.15 16.99 7.47
C LEU A 79 -12.68 17.54 6.15
N THR A 80 -13.42 18.64 6.18
CA THR A 80 -13.84 19.39 4.98
C THR A 80 -12.64 19.92 4.22
N ASP A 81 -11.65 20.51 4.91
CA ASP A 81 -10.43 21.01 4.30
C ASP A 81 -9.60 19.89 3.65
N MET A 82 -9.44 18.76 4.36
CA MET A 82 -8.75 17.57 3.80
C MET A 82 -9.45 17.06 2.54
N ALA A 83 -10.77 17.06 2.53
CA ALA A 83 -11.56 16.63 1.37
C ALA A 83 -11.39 17.58 0.18
N GLY A 84 -11.34 18.90 0.42
CA GLY A 84 -11.01 19.90 -0.61
C GLY A 84 -9.64 19.67 -1.24
N VAL A 85 -8.61 19.43 -0.42
CA VAL A 85 -7.26 19.11 -0.93
C VAL A 85 -7.26 17.81 -1.73
N MET A 86 -8.02 16.79 -1.32
CA MET A 86 -8.15 15.54 -2.09
C MET A 86 -8.78 15.77 -3.47
N ILE A 87 -9.85 16.57 -3.56
CA ILE A 87 -10.47 16.94 -4.85
C ILE A 87 -9.44 17.65 -5.72
N GLU A 88 -8.82 18.73 -5.24
CA GLU A 88 -7.86 19.50 -6.02
C GLU A 88 -6.66 18.67 -6.47
N SER A 89 -6.15 17.80 -5.59
CA SER A 89 -5.07 16.87 -5.94
C SER A 89 -5.49 15.89 -7.03
N SER A 90 -6.76 15.46 -7.04
CA SER A 90 -7.29 14.53 -8.05
C SER A 90 -7.41 15.21 -9.42
N PHE A 91 -7.86 16.46 -9.48
CA PHE A 91 -7.83 17.28 -10.71
C PHE A 91 -6.41 17.45 -11.23
N TYR A 92 -5.48 17.79 -10.35
CA TYR A 92 -4.09 17.97 -10.73
C TYR A 92 -3.47 16.68 -11.26
N ILE A 93 -3.68 15.55 -10.58
CA ILE A 93 -3.20 14.24 -11.06
C ILE A 93 -3.83 13.92 -12.41
N ASN A 94 -5.13 14.13 -12.59
CA ASN A 94 -5.81 13.80 -13.84
C ASN A 94 -5.29 14.61 -15.03
N ASN A 95 -5.12 15.92 -14.86
CA ASN A 95 -4.83 16.82 -15.97
C ASN A 95 -3.33 16.98 -16.24
N GLU A 96 -2.51 17.02 -15.19
CA GLU A 96 -1.09 17.39 -15.30
C GLU A 96 -0.15 16.21 -15.10
N ALA A 97 -0.48 15.30 -14.18
CA ALA A 97 0.45 14.26 -13.74
C ALA A 97 -0.02 12.82 -14.01
N PHE A 98 -1.02 12.61 -14.87
CA PHE A 98 -1.72 11.33 -14.96
C PHE A 98 -0.80 10.19 -15.38
N TYR A 99 -0.14 10.34 -16.52
CA TYR A 99 0.74 9.31 -17.06
C TYR A 99 1.96 9.13 -16.17
N LEU A 100 2.54 10.21 -15.63
CA LEU A 100 3.67 10.13 -14.72
C LEU A 100 3.31 9.35 -13.46
N THR A 101 2.18 9.69 -12.83
CA THR A 101 1.69 9.05 -11.61
C THR A 101 1.39 7.57 -11.84
N ASN A 102 0.66 7.24 -12.91
CA ASN A 102 0.31 5.85 -13.21
C ASN A 102 1.53 5.01 -13.64
N ASN A 103 2.49 5.56 -14.39
CA ASN A 103 3.71 4.85 -14.76
C ASN A 103 4.61 4.59 -13.54
N LEU A 104 4.76 5.58 -12.65
CA LEU A 104 5.48 5.39 -11.38
C LEU A 104 4.77 4.37 -10.50
N ARG A 105 3.44 4.38 -10.45
CA ARG A 105 2.64 3.38 -9.74
C ARG A 105 2.84 1.98 -10.33
N LEU A 106 2.88 1.84 -11.65
CA LEU A 106 3.15 0.55 -12.30
C LEU A 106 4.54 0.02 -11.93
N LEU A 107 5.56 0.90 -11.95
CA LEU A 107 6.92 0.56 -11.56
C LEU A 107 7.00 0.15 -10.08
N GLU A 108 6.33 0.90 -9.20
CA GLU A 108 6.17 0.56 -7.78
C GLU A 108 5.61 -0.86 -7.61
N LEU A 109 4.53 -1.18 -8.32
CA LEU A 109 3.86 -2.49 -8.23
C LEU A 109 4.73 -3.63 -8.77
N ILE A 110 5.53 -3.40 -9.81
CA ILE A 110 6.50 -4.38 -10.31
C ILE A 110 7.56 -4.66 -9.24
N ILE A 111 8.12 -3.63 -8.60
CA ILE A 111 9.09 -3.80 -7.51
C ILE A 111 8.45 -4.54 -6.33
N GLY A 112 7.21 -4.19 -5.98
CA GLY A 112 6.43 -4.87 -4.94
C GLY A 112 6.19 -6.35 -5.26
N ALA A 113 5.81 -6.67 -6.49
CA ALA A 113 5.63 -8.04 -6.95
C ALA A 113 6.93 -8.85 -6.88
N ILE A 114 8.06 -8.28 -7.33
CA ILE A 114 9.39 -8.92 -7.24
C ILE A 114 9.75 -9.20 -5.78
N SER A 115 9.55 -8.22 -4.90
CA SER A 115 9.78 -8.37 -3.46
C SER A 115 8.98 -9.55 -2.89
N ILE A 116 7.68 -9.61 -3.18
CA ILE A 116 6.80 -10.68 -2.71
C ILE A 116 7.25 -12.04 -3.26
N VAL A 117 7.57 -12.15 -4.56
CA VAL A 117 8.06 -13.39 -5.17
C VAL A 117 9.35 -13.87 -4.50
N LEU A 118 10.30 -12.97 -4.22
CA LEU A 118 11.53 -13.32 -3.50
C LEU A 118 11.25 -13.78 -2.06
N MET A 119 10.29 -13.16 -1.37
CA MET A 119 9.86 -13.62 -0.04
C MET A 119 9.09 -14.95 -0.10
N PHE A 120 8.35 -15.22 -1.18
CA PHE A 120 7.80 -16.55 -1.52
C PHE A 120 8.88 -17.57 -1.89
N GLN A 121 10.12 -17.16 -2.10
CA GLN A 121 11.27 -18.05 -2.22
C GLN A 121 12.10 -18.12 -0.94
N LEU A 122 11.62 -17.51 0.16
CA LEU A 122 12.33 -17.36 1.43
C LEU A 122 13.70 -16.70 1.28
N LYS A 123 13.89 -15.79 0.32
CA LYS A 123 15.14 -15.05 0.14
C LYS A 123 15.12 -13.76 0.97
N LYS A 124 16.15 -13.52 1.78
CA LYS A 124 16.28 -12.26 2.56
C LYS A 124 16.31 -11.01 1.69
N THR A 125 16.81 -11.12 0.47
CA THR A 125 16.82 -10.01 -0.50
C THR A 125 15.41 -9.50 -0.79
N GLY A 126 14.39 -10.36 -0.76
CA GLY A 126 12.99 -9.95 -0.94
C GLY A 126 12.51 -8.95 0.12
N PHE A 127 12.96 -9.11 1.37
CA PHE A 127 12.65 -8.17 2.46
C PHE A 127 13.36 -6.82 2.27
N HIS A 128 14.60 -6.80 1.79
CA HIS A 128 15.28 -5.53 1.50
C HIS A 128 14.62 -4.77 0.35
N VAL A 129 14.19 -5.49 -0.69
CA VAL A 129 13.38 -4.89 -1.77
C VAL A 129 12.03 -4.42 -1.23
N TYR A 130 11.42 -5.15 -0.28
CA TYR A 130 10.16 -4.74 0.37
C TYR A 130 10.31 -3.40 1.09
N LEU A 131 11.40 -3.18 1.82
CA LEU A 131 11.66 -1.91 2.50
C LEU A 131 11.74 -0.75 1.52
N PHE A 132 12.48 -0.93 0.42
CA PHE A 132 12.56 0.09 -0.64
C PHE A 132 11.19 0.35 -1.26
N TYR A 133 10.46 -0.71 -1.61
CA TYR A 133 9.09 -0.65 -2.11
C TYR A 133 8.17 0.14 -1.17
N SER A 134 8.26 -0.09 0.14
CA SER A 134 7.37 0.54 1.13
C SER A 134 7.56 2.07 1.25
N LEU A 135 8.75 2.57 0.90
CA LEU A 135 9.05 4.01 0.89
C LEU A 135 8.79 4.66 -0.48
N PHE A 136 8.68 3.85 -1.53
CA PHE A 136 8.52 4.32 -2.90
C PHE A 136 7.29 5.23 -3.10
N PRO A 137 6.08 4.92 -2.56
CA PRO A 137 4.91 5.80 -2.68
C PRO A 137 5.12 7.20 -2.09
N ILE A 138 5.93 7.31 -1.04
CA ILE A 138 6.22 8.59 -0.41
C ILE A 138 7.10 9.41 -1.36
N ILE A 139 8.15 8.79 -1.89
CA ILE A 139 9.06 9.43 -2.84
C ILE A 139 8.29 9.89 -4.10
N THR A 140 7.45 9.03 -4.67
CA THR A 140 6.68 9.38 -5.86
C THR A 140 5.69 10.49 -5.60
N THR A 141 5.06 10.53 -4.42
CA THR A 141 4.16 11.63 -4.03
C THR A 141 4.86 13.00 -4.09
N TYR A 142 6.09 13.10 -3.59
CA TYR A 142 6.86 14.36 -3.66
C TYR A 142 7.39 14.69 -5.06
N ILE A 143 7.46 13.71 -5.96
CA ILE A 143 7.84 13.92 -7.36
C ILE A 143 6.64 14.39 -8.19
N THR A 144 5.46 13.79 -7.95
CA THR A 144 4.27 14.01 -8.79
C THR A 144 3.38 15.13 -8.30
N LEU A 145 3.36 15.44 -7.01
CA LEU A 145 2.46 16.44 -6.43
C LEU A 145 3.19 17.68 -5.90
N PRO A 146 2.71 18.89 -6.26
CA PRO A 146 3.06 20.12 -5.55
C PRO A 146 2.78 20.02 -4.05
N GLN A 147 3.62 20.66 -3.23
CA GLN A 147 3.55 20.58 -1.76
C GLN A 147 2.16 20.92 -1.18
N LYS A 148 1.43 21.86 -1.80
CA LYS A 148 0.07 22.24 -1.37
C LYS A 148 -0.96 21.12 -1.44
N PHE A 149 -0.73 20.10 -2.28
CA PHE A 149 -1.62 18.95 -2.45
C PHE A 149 -1.20 17.73 -1.60
N ILE A 150 -0.10 17.83 -0.87
CA ILE A 150 0.41 16.73 -0.05
C ILE A 150 -0.22 16.81 1.33
N LEU A 151 -1.17 15.92 1.63
CA LEU A 151 -1.69 15.76 2.97
C LEU A 151 -0.64 15.08 3.87
N THR A 152 -0.09 15.83 4.82
CA THR A 152 0.89 15.30 5.80
C THR A 152 0.33 14.09 6.56
N ALA A 153 -0.96 14.11 6.91
CA ALA A 153 -1.63 12.99 7.56
C ALA A 153 -1.54 11.68 6.76
N SER A 154 -1.68 11.75 5.43
CA SER A 154 -1.55 10.59 4.54
C SER A 154 -0.13 10.03 4.54
N ILE A 155 0.89 10.90 4.49
CA ILE A 155 2.30 10.48 4.53
C ILE A 155 2.63 9.81 5.86
N VAL A 156 2.19 10.38 6.99
CA VAL A 156 2.40 9.78 8.31
C VAL A 156 1.72 8.42 8.41
N LEU A 157 0.49 8.29 7.92
CA LEU A 157 -0.24 7.02 7.92
C LEU A 157 0.46 5.96 7.06
N MET A 158 0.95 6.34 5.87
CA MET A 158 1.74 5.46 5.01
C MET A 158 3.01 4.98 5.72
N LEU A 159 3.73 5.85 6.41
CA LEU A 159 4.92 5.49 7.19
C LEU A 159 4.60 4.53 8.32
N ILE A 160 3.48 4.73 9.03
CA ILE A 160 3.04 3.83 10.10
C ILE A 160 2.76 2.43 9.54
N PHE A 161 2.02 2.33 8.43
CA PHE A 161 1.76 1.03 7.80
C PHE A 161 3.04 0.39 7.25
N ALA A 162 3.92 1.16 6.61
CA ALA A 162 5.21 0.68 6.13
C ALA A 162 6.05 0.10 7.29
N ALA A 163 6.15 0.83 8.40
CA ALA A 163 6.87 0.39 9.60
C ALA A 163 6.23 -0.86 10.22
N LEU A 164 4.89 -0.90 10.32
CA LEU A 164 4.16 -2.05 10.85
C LEU A 164 4.44 -3.31 10.02
N PHE A 165 4.28 -3.26 8.70
CA PHE A 165 4.51 -4.43 7.87
C PHE A 165 6.00 -4.80 7.78
N ALA A 166 6.91 -3.82 7.75
CA ALA A 166 8.34 -4.06 7.84
C ALA A 166 8.70 -4.81 9.13
N PHE A 167 8.11 -4.43 10.26
CA PHE A 167 8.29 -5.14 11.53
C PHE A 167 7.72 -6.56 11.48
N LEU A 168 6.51 -6.74 10.93
CA LEU A 168 5.87 -8.05 10.80
C LEU A 168 6.70 -9.01 9.93
N TYR A 169 7.17 -8.57 8.77
CA TYR A 169 8.05 -9.36 7.90
C TYR A 169 9.44 -9.56 8.53
N GLY A 170 10.02 -8.52 9.13
CA GLY A 170 11.31 -8.56 9.80
C GLY A 170 11.35 -9.55 10.97
N SER A 171 10.25 -9.69 11.72
CA SER A 171 10.14 -10.72 12.78
C SER A 171 10.26 -12.16 12.26
N LYS A 172 10.11 -12.37 10.95
CA LYS A 172 10.18 -13.67 10.27
C LYS A 172 11.47 -13.84 9.45
N LEU A 173 12.41 -12.90 9.54
CA LEU A 173 13.66 -12.96 8.76
C LEU A 173 14.49 -14.22 9.04
N LYS A 174 14.39 -14.77 10.26
CA LYS A 174 15.08 -16.01 10.66
C LYS A 174 14.71 -17.24 9.81
N TYR A 175 13.54 -17.20 9.16
CA TYR A 175 13.07 -18.26 8.27
C TYR A 175 13.45 -18.04 6.80
N MET A 176 14.03 -16.88 6.48
CA MET A 176 14.53 -16.55 5.15
C MET A 176 16.04 -16.82 5.10
N LYS A 177 16.53 -17.35 3.98
CA LYS A 177 17.94 -17.62 3.71
C LYS A 177 18.59 -16.42 2.99
#